data_AF-A0A1V5N306-F1
#
_entry.id   AF-A0A1V5N306-F1
#
_cell.length_a   1.000
_cell.length_b   1.000
_cell.length_c   1.000
_cell.angle_alpha   90.00
_cell.angle_beta   90.00
_cell.angle_gamma   90.00
#
_symmetry.space_group_name_H-M   'P 1'
#
loop_
_entity.id
_entity.type
_entity.pdbx_description
1 polymer ?
#
loop_
_entity_poly.entity_id
_entity_poly.type
_entity_poly.pdbx_seq_one_letter_code
_entity_poly.pdbx_strand_id
1 'polypeptide(L)'
;MSNLYWKMDVEDNAFVILKDSKTGKVASLHSTMTQWRHLFSLEIFMEKGYMVLNGLITSTMSYGEEVLSVARNRSTAPAATWKDEVKTQYITNNSWRYEMEHFFVSIIEDKPVSIGNSNDALELMNIIDEIYKQKDF
;
A
#
# COMPACT_ATOMS: atom_id res chain seq x y z
N MET A 1 3.90 18.32 1.21
CA MET A 1 5.18 17.62 0.96
C MET A 1 6.30 18.48 1.53
N SER A 2 7.46 17.90 1.87
CA SER A 2 8.61 18.64 2.41
C SER A 2 9.93 18.08 1.89
N ASN A 3 10.97 18.91 1.92
CA ASN A 3 12.38 18.56 1.71
C ASN A 3 13.30 19.18 2.79
N LEU A 4 12.77 19.38 4.00
CA LEU A 4 13.37 20.24 5.03
C LEU A 4 14.56 19.60 5.77
N TYR A 5 14.62 18.27 5.81
CA TYR A 5 15.67 17.52 6.49
C TYR A 5 16.90 17.35 5.60
N TRP A 6 16.72 16.78 4.40
CA TRP A 6 17.84 16.50 3.48
C TRP A 6 18.23 17.72 2.65
N LYS A 7 17.33 18.70 2.47
CA LYS A 7 17.56 19.93 1.69
C LYS A 7 18.06 19.67 0.27
N MET A 8 17.47 18.67 -0.38
CA MET A 8 17.72 18.32 -1.78
C MET A 8 16.59 18.86 -2.67
N ASP A 9 16.78 18.75 -3.99
CA ASP A 9 15.75 19.10 -4.99
C ASP A 9 14.56 18.11 -5.03
N VAL A 10 14.57 17.11 -4.16
CA VAL A 10 13.53 16.08 -4.02
C VAL A 10 12.96 16.09 -2.60
N GLU A 11 11.71 15.65 -2.47
CA GLU A 11 11.01 15.53 -1.21
C GLU A 11 11.63 14.46 -0.31
N ASP A 12 11.72 14.77 0.99
CA ASP A 12 12.10 13.82 2.03
C ASP A 12 10.89 13.31 2.84
N ASN A 13 9.74 13.98 2.72
CA ASN A 13 8.52 13.61 3.41
C ASN A 13 7.26 14.02 2.64
N ALA A 14 6.26 13.15 2.63
CA ALA A 14 4.97 13.40 2.01
C ALA A 14 3.85 12.85 2.91
N PHE A 15 2.91 13.72 3.25
CA PHE A 15 1.62 13.37 3.84
C PHE A 15 0.54 13.70 2.82
N VAL A 16 -0.23 12.70 2.41
CA VAL A 16 -1.25 12.82 1.37
C VAL A 16 -2.55 12.24 1.88
N ILE A 17 -3.64 13.00 1.77
CA ILE A 17 -5.00 12.53 2.05
C ILE A 17 -5.79 12.61 0.76
N LEU A 18 -6.29 11.46 0.30
CA LEU A 18 -7.08 11.34 -0.92
C LEU A 18 -8.52 10.99 -0.56
N LYS A 19 -9.46 11.53 -1.32
CA LYS A 19 -10.87 11.14 -1.25
C LYS A 19 -11.42 10.94 -2.66
N ASP A 20 -11.97 9.76 -2.91
CA ASP A 20 -12.72 9.48 -4.12
C ASP A 20 -14.06 10.23 -4.05
N SER A 21 -14.30 11.15 -4.99
CA SER A 21 -15.51 11.97 -5.04
C SER A 21 -16.76 11.19 -5.43
N LYS A 22 -16.62 10.06 -6.12
CA LYS A 22 -17.74 9.19 -6.55
C LYS A 22 -18.12 8.21 -5.46
N THR A 23 -17.13 7.56 -4.84
CA THR A 23 -17.38 6.47 -3.88
C THR A 23 -17.23 6.88 -2.43
N GLY A 24 -16.64 8.04 -2.14
CA GLY A 24 -16.41 8.54 -0.79
C GLY A 24 -15.29 7.82 -0.03
N LYS A 25 -14.60 6.85 -0.64
CA LYS A 25 -13.44 6.17 -0.04
C LYS A 25 -12.33 7.19 0.22
N VAL A 26 -11.63 6.99 1.33
CA VAL A 26 -10.53 7.87 1.77
C VAL A 26 -9.27 7.04 1.93
N ALA A 27 -8.14 7.61 1.53
CA ALA A 27 -6.82 7.06 1.80
C ALA A 27 -5.95 8.12 2.47
N SER A 28 -5.13 7.70 3.43
CA SER A 28 -4.10 8.53 4.05
C SER A 28 -2.76 7.83 3.84
N LEU A 29 -1.81 8.55 3.26
CA LEU A 29 -0.50 8.04 2.86
C LEU A 29 0.58 8.89 3.51
N HIS A 30 1.57 8.23 4.10
CA HIS A 30 2.79 8.86 4.59
C HIS A 30 3.99 8.14 3.99
N SER A 31 4.80 8.87 3.23
CA SER A 31 6.06 8.38 2.66
C SER A 31 7.18 9.27 3.14
N THR A 32 8.29 8.67 3.59
CA THR A 32 9.36 9.42 4.23
C THR A 32 10.72 8.76 4.05
N MET A 33 11.73 9.60 3.86
CA MET A 33 13.15 9.25 3.87
C MET A 33 13.82 9.59 5.22
N THR A 34 13.06 10.09 6.19
CA THR A 34 13.58 10.57 7.49
C THR A 34 13.20 9.66 8.66
N GLN A 35 12.68 8.47 8.37
CA GLN A 35 12.32 7.47 9.37
C GLN A 35 13.54 6.61 9.73
N TRP A 36 13.90 6.53 11.02
CA TRP A 36 15.09 5.80 11.50
C TRP A 36 15.03 4.28 11.41
N ARG A 37 13.91 3.74 10.94
CA ARG A 37 13.71 2.33 10.64
C ARG A 37 12.82 2.22 9.42
N HIS A 38 13.12 1.27 8.54
CA HIS A 38 12.25 0.97 7.41
C HIS A 38 10.90 0.48 7.97
N LEU A 39 9.83 1.16 7.57
CA LEU A 39 8.47 0.81 7.96
C LEU A 39 7.65 0.63 6.70
N PHE A 40 7.00 -0.53 6.60
CA PHE A 40 5.93 -0.77 5.65
C PHE A 40 4.72 -1.16 6.49
N SER A 41 3.65 -0.39 6.36
CA SER A 41 2.37 -0.65 7.00
C SER A 41 1.26 -0.24 6.04
N LEU A 42 0.35 -1.17 5.79
CA LEU A 42 -0.84 -0.95 4.98
C LEU A 42 -2.06 -1.38 5.78
N GLU A 43 -2.97 -0.46 6.01
CA GLU A 43 -4.21 -0.69 6.74
C GLU A 43 -5.40 -0.44 5.82
N ILE A 44 -6.32 -1.40 5.75
CA ILE A 44 -7.55 -1.28 4.96
C ILE A 44 -8.74 -1.59 5.86
N PHE A 45 -9.61 -0.61 6.02
CA PHE A 45 -10.81 -0.69 6.85
C PHE A 45 -12.06 -0.79 5.98
N MET A 46 -12.96 -1.69 6.34
CA MET A 46 -14.18 -2.00 5.61
C MET A 46 -15.35 -2.17 6.58
N GLU A 47 -16.59 -2.14 6.09
CA GLU A 47 -17.79 -2.27 6.94
C GLU A 47 -17.83 -3.58 7.76
N LYS A 48 -17.21 -4.63 7.21
CA LYS A 48 -17.23 -5.99 7.78
C LYS A 48 -15.90 -6.42 8.36
N GLY A 49 -14.98 -5.49 8.63
CA GLY A 49 -13.70 -5.79 9.26
C GLY A 49 -12.55 -4.96 8.72
N TYR A 50 -11.33 -5.40 9.01
CA TYR A 50 -10.13 -4.74 8.53
C TYR A 50 -9.04 -5.76 8.19
N MET A 51 -8.06 -5.29 7.43
CA MET A 51 -6.80 -5.98 7.22
C MET A 51 -5.64 -5.02 7.46
N VAL A 52 -4.59 -5.52 8.11
CA VAL A 52 -3.34 -4.79 8.33
C VAL A 52 -2.19 -5.66 7.85
N LEU A 53 -1.39 -5.14 6.93
CA LEU A 53 -0.15 -5.76 6.49
C LEU A 53 1.01 -4.95 7.05
N ASN A 54 1.78 -5.56 7.96
CA ASN A 54 3.01 -4.96 8.51
C ASN A 54 4.23 -5.67 7.95
N GLY A 55 5.27 -4.89 7.69
CA GLY A 55 6.53 -5.38 7.15
C GLY A 55 6.43 -5.80 5.68
N LEU A 56 7.58 -6.10 5.11
CA LEU A 56 7.71 -6.43 3.69
C LEU A 56 8.96 -7.30 3.50
N ILE A 57 8.81 -8.50 2.95
CA ILE A 57 9.97 -9.34 2.66
C ILE A 57 10.73 -8.74 1.49
N THR A 58 11.93 -8.26 1.79
CA THR A 58 12.89 -7.74 0.83
C THR A 58 14.18 -8.54 0.95
N SER A 59 15.07 -8.44 -0.04
CA SER A 59 16.38 -9.12 0.01
C SER A 59 17.22 -8.72 1.23
N THR A 60 17.03 -7.50 1.76
CA THR A 60 17.70 -7.00 2.96
C THR A 60 16.96 -7.30 4.26
N MET A 61 15.70 -7.73 4.18
CA MET A 61 14.79 -7.92 5.33
C MET A 61 14.66 -6.68 6.24
N SER A 62 14.94 -5.47 5.73
CA SER A 62 15.04 -4.27 6.57
C SER A 62 13.69 -3.77 7.09
N TYR A 63 12.58 -4.15 6.44
CA TYR A 63 11.21 -3.74 6.79
C TYR A 63 10.57 -4.62 7.89
N GLY A 64 11.30 -5.61 8.42
CA GLY A 64 10.77 -6.55 9.41
C GLY A 64 10.00 -7.72 8.79
N GLU A 65 9.36 -8.51 9.65
CA GLU A 65 8.55 -9.66 9.22
C GLU A 65 7.28 -9.20 8.50
N GLU A 66 6.97 -9.83 7.37
CA GLU A 66 5.73 -9.57 6.62
C GLU A 66 4.59 -10.39 7.21
N VAL A 67 3.66 -9.70 7.88
CA VAL A 67 2.53 -10.31 8.57
C VAL A 67 1.24 -9.63 8.15
N LEU A 68 0.33 -10.42 7.56
CA LEU A 68 -1.03 -10.02 7.28
C LEU A 68 -1.94 -10.43 8.44
N SER A 69 -2.56 -9.43 9.05
CA SER A 69 -3.58 -9.55 10.07
C SER A 69 -4.95 -9.26 9.48
N VAL A 70 -5.90 -10.16 9.63
CA VAL A 70 -7.29 -9.98 9.16
C VAL A 70 -8.25 -10.19 10.32
N ALA A 71 -9.13 -9.21 10.53
CA ALA A 71 -10.21 -9.31 11.53
C ALA A 71 -11.56 -9.04 10.86
N ARG A 72 -12.57 -9.86 11.18
CA ARG A 72 -13.95 -9.65 10.74
C ARG A 72 -14.75 -8.92 11.82
N ASN A 73 -15.65 -8.04 11.39
CA ASN A 73 -16.53 -7.30 12.29
C ASN A 73 -17.45 -8.29 13.03
N ARG A 74 -17.65 -8.05 14.33
CA ARG A 74 -18.56 -8.84 15.17
C ARG A 74 -19.93 -8.17 15.20
N SER A 75 -20.97 -8.95 15.46
CA SER A 75 -22.35 -8.47 15.51
C SER A 75 -22.66 -7.52 16.69
N THR A 76 -21.75 -7.35 17.66
CA THR A 76 -21.98 -6.51 18.86
C THR A 76 -20.81 -5.56 19.16
N ALA A 77 -21.03 -4.27 18.88
CA ALA A 77 -20.23 -3.17 19.42
C ALA A 77 -20.50 -3.01 20.95
N PRO A 78 -19.55 -2.48 21.77
CA PRO A 78 -18.28 -1.83 21.44
C PRO A 78 -17.04 -2.68 21.80
N ALA A 79 -17.18 -3.97 22.03
CA ALA A 79 -16.10 -4.80 22.56
C ALA A 79 -15.07 -5.18 21.48
N ALA A 80 -14.03 -4.38 21.32
CA ALA A 80 -12.84 -4.76 20.57
C ALA A 80 -12.01 -5.75 21.41
N THR A 81 -11.93 -7.01 20.97
CA THR A 81 -11.03 -8.00 21.60
C THR A 81 -10.19 -8.68 20.54
N TRP A 82 -8.89 -8.85 20.80
CA TRP A 82 -7.87 -9.41 19.89
C TRP A 82 -8.07 -10.88 19.49
N LYS A 83 -9.10 -11.57 19.99
CA LYS A 83 -9.24 -13.03 19.91
C LYS A 83 -9.58 -13.61 18.53
N ASP A 84 -10.08 -12.80 17.59
CA ASP A 84 -10.56 -13.28 16.28
C ASP A 84 -9.73 -12.76 15.09
N GLU A 85 -8.52 -12.27 15.37
CA GLU A 85 -7.57 -11.85 14.35
C GLU A 85 -6.85 -13.09 13.79
N VAL A 86 -6.97 -13.30 12.48
CA VAL A 86 -6.18 -14.33 11.78
C VAL A 86 -4.91 -13.68 11.29
N LYS A 87 -3.76 -14.21 11.73
CA LYS A 87 -2.43 -13.76 11.31
C LYS A 87 -1.82 -14.76 10.35
N THR A 88 -1.35 -14.26 9.22
CA THR A 88 -0.57 -15.01 8.24
C THR A 88 0.80 -14.36 8.12
N GLN A 89 1.84 -15.08 8.52
CA GLN A 89 3.22 -14.66 8.32
C GLN A 89 3.71 -15.19 6.98
N TYR A 90 4.21 -14.30 6.14
CA TYR A 90 4.90 -14.67 4.91
C TYR A 90 6.39 -14.77 5.22
N ILE A 91 7.01 -15.87 4.78
CA ILE A 91 8.45 -16.14 4.96
C ILE A 91 9.18 -16.32 3.62
N THR A 92 8.46 -16.20 2.51
CA THR A 92 9.00 -16.40 1.16
C THR A 92 8.46 -15.32 0.25
N ASN A 93 9.37 -14.55 -0.36
CA ASN A 93 9.00 -13.58 -1.39
C ASN A 93 8.93 -14.28 -2.75
N ASN A 94 7.72 -14.27 -3.33
CA ASN A 94 7.45 -14.75 -4.68
C ASN A 94 6.91 -13.65 -5.61
N SER A 95 6.90 -12.38 -5.18
CA SER A 95 6.21 -11.29 -5.89
C SER A 95 6.68 -11.15 -7.32
N TRP A 96 8.00 -11.04 -7.52
CA TRP A 96 8.60 -10.92 -8.85
C TRP A 96 8.28 -12.13 -9.74
N ARG A 97 8.32 -13.34 -9.19
CA ARG A 97 8.00 -14.55 -9.94
C ARG A 97 6.55 -14.51 -10.41
N TYR A 98 5.60 -14.14 -9.56
CA TYR A 98 4.19 -14.04 -9.92
C TYR A 98 3.93 -12.96 -10.97
N GLU A 99 4.59 -11.81 -10.89
CA GLU A 99 4.49 -10.75 -11.91
C GLU A 99 5.03 -11.23 -13.27
N MET A 100 6.18 -11.91 -13.29
CA MET A 100 6.74 -12.46 -14.52
C MET A 100 5.87 -13.59 -15.10
N GLU A 101 5.34 -14.47 -14.27
CA GLU A 101 4.38 -15.50 -14.68
C GLU A 101 3.13 -14.88 -15.31
N HIS A 102 2.55 -13.85 -14.67
CA HIS A 102 1.40 -13.12 -15.21
C HIS A 102 1.70 -12.46 -16.56
N PHE A 103 2.88 -11.86 -16.71
CA PHE A 103 3.33 -11.27 -17.97
C PHE A 103 3.43 -12.32 -19.09
N PHE A 104 4.14 -13.43 -18.85
CA PHE A 104 4.29 -14.48 -19.87
C PHE A 104 2.96 -15.14 -20.22
N VAL A 105 2.12 -15.45 -19.22
CA VAL A 105 0.79 -16.03 -19.45
C VAL A 105 -0.07 -15.10 -20.30
N SER A 106 -0.04 -13.79 -20.03
CA SER A 106 -0.81 -12.82 -20.82
C SER A 106 -0.41 -12.82 -22.30
N ILE A 107 0.89 -12.98 -22.60
CA ILE A 107 1.39 -13.05 -23.98
C ILE A 107 1.07 -14.40 -24.64
N ILE A 108 1.41 -15.50 -23.97
CA ILE A 108 1.31 -16.85 -24.55
C ILE A 108 -0.15 -17.23 -24.79
N GLU A 109 -1.04 -16.87 -23.87
CA GLU A 109 -2.45 -17.23 -23.92
C GLU A 109 -3.34 -16.14 -24.54
N ASP A 110 -2.75 -15.04 -25.03
CA ASP A 110 -3.45 -13.87 -25.57
C ASP A 110 -4.56 -13.36 -24.62
N LYS A 111 -4.20 -13.25 -23.33
CA LYS A 111 -5.10 -12.81 -22.27
C LYS A 111 -4.90 -11.33 -21.95
N PRO A 112 -5.98 -10.61 -21.60
CA PRO A 112 -5.85 -9.23 -21.17
C PRO A 112 -5.04 -9.14 -19.87
N VAL A 113 -4.17 -8.13 -19.80
CA VAL A 113 -3.40 -7.81 -18.59
C VAL A 113 -4.35 -7.26 -17.53
N SER A 114 -4.68 -8.08 -16.53
CA SER A 114 -5.71 -7.80 -15.53
C SER A 114 -5.24 -6.95 -14.34
N ILE A 115 -3.93 -6.88 -14.09
CA ILE A 115 -3.32 -6.19 -12.94
C ILE A 115 -2.09 -5.45 -13.45
N GLY A 116 -1.92 -4.18 -13.09
CA GLY A 116 -0.72 -3.41 -13.43
C GLY A 116 -0.63 -3.08 -14.92
N ASN A 117 -1.78 -2.85 -15.57
CA ASN A 117 -1.81 -2.51 -16.99
C ASN A 117 -1.51 -1.01 -17.22
N SER A 118 -1.41 -0.60 -18.48
CA SER A 118 -1.10 0.80 -18.83
C SER A 118 -2.18 1.81 -18.43
N ASN A 119 -3.44 1.39 -18.31
CA ASN A 119 -4.50 2.26 -17.81
C ASN A 119 -4.33 2.48 -16.30
N ASP A 120 -4.02 1.44 -15.53
CA ASP A 120 -3.72 1.57 -14.09
C ASP A 120 -2.54 2.54 -13.87
N ALA A 121 -1.50 2.44 -14.70
CA ALA A 121 -0.35 3.35 -14.66
C ALA A 121 -0.75 4.80 -14.99
N LEU A 122 -1.61 5.01 -16.00
CA LEU A 122 -2.10 6.34 -16.36
C LEU A 122 -2.94 6.96 -15.23
N GLU A 123 -3.84 6.18 -14.62
CA GLU A 123 -4.65 6.64 -13.49
C GLU A 123 -3.77 7.02 -12.30
N LEU A 124 -2.76 6.21 -11.97
CA LEU A 124 -1.79 6.52 -10.93
C LEU A 124 -1.04 7.83 -11.22
N MET A 125 -0.54 8.02 -12.44
CA MET A 125 0.20 9.23 -12.81
C MET A 125 -0.68 10.48 -12.71
N ASN A 126 -1.96 10.40 -13.10
CA ASN A 126 -2.89 11.52 -12.92
C ASN A 126 -3.09 11.88 -11.43
N ILE A 127 -3.18 10.88 -10.54
CA ILE A 127 -3.27 11.13 -9.09
C ILE A 127 -1.99 11.80 -8.58
N ILE A 128 -0.82 11.33 -9.02
CA ILE A 128 0.47 11.93 -8.66
C ILE A 128 0.55 13.38 -9.13
N ASP A 129 0.17 13.69 -10.37
CA ASP A 129 0.14 15.06 -10.88
C ASP A 129 -0.76 15.98 -10.06
N GLU A 130 -1.95 15.51 -9.65
CA GLU A 130 -2.85 16.27 -8.77
C GLU A 130 -2.25 16.50 -7.37
N ILE A 131 -1.53 15.53 -6.82
CA ILE A 131 -0.80 15.68 -5.56
C ILE A 131 0.29 16.76 -5.71
N TYR A 132 1.03 16.75 -6.82
CA TYR A 132 2.07 17.74 -7.09
C TYR A 132 1.52 19.14 -7.38
N LYS A 133 0.28 19.29 -7.87
CA LYS A 133 -0.38 20.62 -7.97
C LYS A 133 -0.69 21.25 -6.62
N GLN A 134 -0.87 20.44 -5.57
CA GLN A 134 -1.09 20.91 -4.20
C GLN A 134 0.22 21.08 -3.41
N LYS A 135 1.36 20.95 -4.10
CA LYS A 135 2.68 21.12 -3.51
C LYS A 135 2.98 22.60 -3.33
N ASP A 136 2.71 23.12 -2.15
CA ASP A 136 3.26 24.40 -1.73
C ASP A 136 4.59 24.18 -0.99
N PHE A 137 5.63 24.90 -1.40
CA PHE A 137 6.88 25.07 -0.66
C PHE A 137 6.98 26.50 -0.13
#